data_AF-A0AB73FD55-F1
#
_entry.id   AF-A0AB73FD55-F1
#
_cell.length_a   1.000
_cell.length_b   1.000
_cell.length_c   1.000
_cell.angle_alpha   90.00
_cell.angle_beta   90.00
_cell.angle_gamma   90.00
#
_symmetry.space_group_name_H-M   'P 1'
#
loop_
_entity.id
_entity.type
_entity.pdbx_description
1 polymer ?
#
loop_
_entity_poly.entity_id
_entity_poly.type
_entity_poly.pdbx_seq_one_letter_code
_entity_poly.pdbx_strand_id
1 'polypeptide(L)'
;MFEMDKPITFSEWLGTQGNMVLLHANCCRIAFEAGQQSMQAKVEELKASHHGEVIGHEVHFKKIKKERDELQTLYTQQGINMLKLQKRVDAVKGLIEDLNKCYQQDHQNKFEYWRGFADSAGILGKRLEQALKGEG
;
A
#
# COMPACT_ATOMS: atom_id res chain seq x y z
N MET A 1 7.71 -29.21 1.49
CA MET A 1 7.22 -30.06 2.60
C MET A 1 8.48 -30.56 3.27
N PHE A 2 8.76 -30.12 4.50
CA PHE A 2 9.93 -30.61 5.23
C PHE A 2 9.66 -32.06 5.60
N GLU A 3 10.37 -33.01 5.00
CA GLU A 3 10.39 -34.38 5.49
C GLU A 3 11.01 -34.36 6.88
N MET A 4 10.22 -34.74 7.88
CA MET A 4 10.75 -35.00 9.21
C MET A 4 11.29 -36.42 9.22
N ASP A 5 12.58 -36.58 9.50
CA ASP A 5 13.17 -37.90 9.71
C ASP A 5 12.39 -38.64 10.81
N LYS A 6 12.15 -39.93 10.56
CA LYS A 6 11.44 -40.79 11.50
C LYS A 6 12.22 -40.81 12.83
N PRO A 7 11.56 -40.58 13.98
CA PRO A 7 12.24 -40.61 15.26
C PRO A 7 12.82 -42.00 15.53
N ILE A 8 14.08 -42.03 15.96
CA ILE A 8 14.79 -43.26 16.35
C ILE A 8 14.00 -44.00 17.44
N THR A 9 13.92 -45.32 17.35
CA THR A 9 13.26 -46.15 18.36
C THR A 9 14.18 -46.42 19.54
N PHE A 10 13.61 -46.84 20.67
CA PHE A 10 14.41 -47.22 21.85
C PHE A 10 15.40 -48.34 21.54
N SER A 11 15.01 -49.37 20.78
CA SER A 11 15.89 -50.50 20.43
C SER A 11 17.05 -50.08 19.52
N GLU A 12 16.80 -49.20 18.54
CA GLU A 12 17.84 -48.64 17.69
C GLU A 12 18.81 -47.77 18.50
N TRP A 13 18.28 -46.91 19.37
CA TRP A 13 19.11 -46.09 20.27
C TRP A 13 19.92 -46.97 21.23
N LEU A 14 19.30 -47.98 21.86
CA LEU A 14 19.96 -48.91 22.78
C LEU A 14 21.08 -49.69 22.08
N GLY A 15 20.90 -50.04 20.80
CA GLY A 15 21.93 -50.69 19.98
C GLY A 15 23.17 -49.81 19.73
N THR A 16 23.06 -48.49 19.90
CA THR A 16 24.22 -47.57 19.85
C THR A 16 24.97 -47.48 21.18
N GLN A 17 24.42 -48.03 22.27
CA GLN A 17 25.01 -48.00 23.60
C GLN A 17 25.89 -49.24 23.84
N GLY A 18 26.89 -49.13 24.71
CA GLY A 18 27.74 -50.27 25.09
C GLY A 18 27.02 -51.29 25.98
N ASN A 19 27.55 -52.53 26.03
CA ASN A 19 26.94 -53.68 26.74
C ASN A 19 26.56 -53.42 28.21
N MET A 20 27.21 -52.47 28.89
CA MET A 20 26.93 -52.13 30.29
C MET A 20 25.53 -51.52 30.52
N VAL A 21 24.89 -50.99 29.47
CA VAL A 21 23.54 -50.38 29.56
C VAL A 21 22.45 -51.44 29.71
N LEU A 22 22.70 -52.71 29.34
CA LEU A 22 21.73 -53.80 29.47
C LEU A 22 21.33 -54.05 30.94
N LEU A 23 22.24 -53.80 31.89
CA LEU A 23 21.96 -53.88 33.34
C LEU A 23 20.97 -52.79 33.81
N HIS A 24 20.86 -51.69 33.05
CA HIS A 24 19.99 -50.56 33.34
C HIS A 24 18.86 -50.40 32.32
N ALA A 25 18.55 -51.42 31.52
CA ALA A 25 17.65 -51.32 30.37
C ALA A 25 16.30 -50.66 30.73
N ASN A 26 15.72 -50.98 31.90
CA ASN A 26 14.45 -50.40 32.32
C ASN A 26 14.59 -48.90 32.68
N CYS A 27 15.63 -48.52 33.42
CA CYS A 27 15.90 -47.11 33.75
C CYS A 27 16.25 -46.29 32.51
N CYS A 28 17.03 -46.86 31.58
CA CYS A 28 17.39 -46.23 30.32
C CYS A 28 16.18 -46.06 29.40
N ARG A 29 15.24 -47.02 29.38
CA ARG A 29 13.98 -46.89 28.64
C ARG A 29 13.13 -45.74 29.16
N ILE A 30 12.95 -45.64 30.47
CA ILE A 30 12.19 -44.55 31.09
C ILE A 30 12.82 -43.19 30.75
N ALA A 31 14.15 -43.07 30.88
CA ALA A 31 14.86 -41.84 30.55
C ALA A 31 14.75 -41.48 29.06
N PHE A 32 14.85 -42.47 28.17
CA PHE A 32 14.71 -42.29 26.73
C PHE A 32 13.30 -41.84 26.34
N GLU A 33 12.27 -42.52 26.85
CA GLU A 33 10.86 -42.20 26.60
C GLU A 33 10.52 -40.80 27.15
N ALA A 34 10.97 -40.47 28.36
CA ALA A 34 10.80 -39.14 28.94
C ALA A 34 11.51 -38.05 28.11
N GLY A 35 12.71 -38.34 27.61
CA GLY A 35 13.45 -37.46 26.71
C GLY A 35 12.71 -37.22 25.39
N GLN A 36 12.19 -38.28 24.75
CA GLN A 36 11.38 -38.16 23.54
C GLN A 36 10.10 -37.36 23.77
N GLN A 37 9.37 -37.64 24.85
CA GLN A 37 8.16 -36.90 25.21
C GLN A 37 8.45 -35.41 25.44
N SER A 38 9.55 -35.08 26.13
CA SER A 38 9.95 -33.69 26.35
C SER A 38 10.30 -32.97 25.04
N MET A 39 11.03 -33.61 24.13
CA MET A 39 11.33 -33.04 22.82
C MET A 39 10.06 -32.86 21.96
N GLN A 40 9.16 -33.85 21.97
CA GLN A 40 7.91 -33.79 21.24
C GLN A 40 7.02 -32.64 21.74
N ALA A 41 6.92 -32.44 23.07
CA ALA A 41 6.18 -31.32 23.65
C ALA A 41 6.75 -29.95 23.20
N LYS A 42 8.08 -29.80 23.16
CA LYS A 42 8.72 -28.58 22.64
C LYS A 42 8.43 -28.36 21.16
N VAL A 43 8.43 -29.42 20.35
CA VAL A 43 8.09 -29.32 18.91
C VAL A 43 6.63 -28.88 18.73
N GLU A 44 5.71 -29.39 19.54
CA GLU A 44 4.31 -28.99 19.51
C GLU A 44 4.09 -27.54 19.92
N GLU A 45 4.77 -27.10 20.99
CA GLU A 45 4.78 -25.69 21.42
C GLU A 45 5.32 -24.77 20.33
N LEU A 46 6.46 -25.12 19.72
CA LEU A 46 7.04 -24.37 18.62
C LEU A 46 6.12 -24.32 17.39
N LYS A 47 5.48 -25.43 17.03
CA LYS A 47 4.52 -25.47 15.92
C LYS A 47 3.31 -24.57 16.20
N ALA A 48 2.78 -24.59 17.42
CA ALA A 48 1.66 -23.73 17.81
C ALA A 48 2.06 -22.24 17.79
N SER A 49 3.23 -21.91 18.34
CA SER A 49 3.79 -20.56 18.32
C SER A 49 3.98 -20.06 16.88
N HIS A 50 4.63 -20.85 16.03
CA HIS A 50 4.86 -20.52 14.63
C HIS A 50 3.54 -20.33 13.86
N HIS A 51 2.53 -21.17 14.11
CA HIS A 51 1.22 -21.02 13.50
C HIS A 51 0.55 -19.69 13.90
N GLY A 52 0.64 -19.30 15.18
CA GLY A 52 0.16 -18.01 15.66
C GLY A 52 0.86 -16.82 14.99
N GLU A 53 2.18 -16.88 14.83
CA GLU A 53 2.97 -15.86 14.12
C GLU A 53 2.56 -15.74 12.65
N VAL A 54 2.39 -16.87 11.95
CA VAL A 54 1.98 -16.89 10.53
C VAL A 54 0.59 -16.27 10.34
N ILE A 55 -0.37 -16.58 11.22
CA ILE A 55 -1.69 -15.93 11.21
C ILE A 55 -1.56 -14.42 11.42
N GLY A 56 -0.75 -14.00 12.40
CA GLY A 56 -0.48 -12.60 12.67
C GLY A 56 0.08 -11.88 11.43
N HIS A 57 1.09 -12.47 10.79
CA HIS A 57 1.64 -11.95 9.53
C HIS A 57 0.60 -11.86 8.43
N GLU A 58 -0.24 -12.89 8.22
CA GLU A 58 -1.28 -12.85 7.19
C GLU A 58 -2.27 -11.69 7.39
N VAL A 59 -2.71 -11.48 8.64
CA VAL A 59 -3.59 -10.37 9.00
C VAL A 59 -2.90 -9.02 8.75
N HIS A 60 -1.66 -8.86 9.19
CA HIS A 60 -0.88 -7.64 8.97
C HIS A 60 -0.65 -7.37 7.47
N PHE A 61 -0.31 -8.38 6.68
CA PHE A 61 -0.14 -8.24 5.23
C PHE A 61 -1.43 -7.80 4.53
N LYS A 62 -2.59 -8.36 4.90
CA LYS A 62 -3.88 -7.93 4.36
C LYS A 62 -4.16 -6.46 4.66
N LYS A 63 -3.87 -6.00 5.89
CA LYS A 63 -4.02 -4.60 6.29
C LYS A 63 -3.10 -3.67 5.50
N ILE A 64 -1.81 -4.00 5.40
CA ILE A 64 -0.83 -3.21 4.64
C ILE A 64 -1.23 -3.10 3.16
N LYS A 65 -1.69 -4.21 2.56
CA LYS A 65 -2.13 -4.21 1.17
C LYS A 65 -3.33 -3.27 0.96
N LYS A 66 -4.30 -3.29 1.86
CA LYS A 66 -5.47 -2.40 1.82
C LYS A 66 -5.05 -0.93 1.92
N GLU A 67 -4.21 -0.58 2.91
CA GLU A 67 -3.72 0.79 3.11
C GLU A 67 -2.94 1.29 1.88
N ARG A 68 -2.14 0.41 1.26
CA ARG A 68 -1.42 0.71 0.01
C ARG A 68 -2.39 1.00 -1.13
N ASP A 69 -3.42 0.18 -1.32
CA ASP A 69 -4.40 0.34 -2.39
C ASP A 69 -5.22 1.65 -2.23
N GLU A 70 -5.58 1.99 -0.98
CA GLU A 70 -6.24 3.25 -0.64
C GLU A 70 -5.35 4.46 -0.93
N LEU A 71 -4.09 4.42 -0.48
CA LEU A 71 -3.10 5.48 -0.77
C LEU A 71 -2.88 5.64 -2.28
N GLN A 72 -2.74 4.55 -3.03
CA GLN A 72 -2.57 4.58 -4.47
C GLN A 72 -3.76 5.26 -5.17
N THR A 73 -4.98 4.97 -4.70
CA THR A 73 -6.20 5.59 -5.21
C THR A 73 -6.21 7.10 -4.95
N LEU A 74 -5.84 7.53 -3.74
CA LEU A 74 -5.76 8.95 -3.37
C LEU A 74 -4.72 9.70 -4.21
N TYR A 75 -3.51 9.16 -4.36
CA TYR A 75 -2.46 9.78 -5.18
C TYR A 75 -2.84 9.88 -6.65
N THR A 76 -3.51 8.85 -7.18
CA THR A 76 -4.02 8.87 -8.56
C THR A 76 -5.07 9.97 -8.73
N GLN A 77 -6.01 10.07 -7.79
CA GLN A 77 -7.05 11.10 -7.83
C GLN A 77 -6.45 12.51 -7.67
N GLN A 78 -5.43 12.66 -6.82
CA GLN A 78 -4.71 13.93 -6.67
C GLN A 78 -4.02 14.33 -7.98
N GLY A 79 -3.34 13.39 -8.65
CA GLY A 79 -2.73 13.64 -9.96
C GLY A 79 -3.74 14.07 -11.02
N ILE A 80 -4.90 13.42 -11.08
CA ILE A 80 -6.00 13.81 -11.98
C ILE A 80 -6.50 15.22 -11.66
N ASN A 81 -6.67 15.55 -10.38
CA ASN A 81 -7.13 16.87 -9.94
C ASN A 81 -6.11 17.97 -10.29
N MET A 82 -4.81 17.69 -10.13
CA MET A 82 -3.75 18.60 -10.54
C MET A 82 -3.77 18.86 -12.05
N LEU A 83 -3.99 17.82 -12.86
CA LEU A 83 -4.11 17.98 -14.31
C LEU A 83 -5.33 18.81 -14.70
N LYS A 84 -6.48 18.60 -14.03
CA LYS A 84 -7.68 19.43 -14.24
C LYS A 84 -7.42 20.89 -13.86
N LEU A 85 -6.74 21.13 -12.73
CA LEU A 85 -6.36 22.47 -12.30
C LEU A 85 -5.44 23.14 -13.31
N GLN A 86 -4.44 22.43 -13.82
CA GLN A 86 -3.51 22.93 -14.83
C GLN A 86 -4.27 23.40 -16.08
N LYS A 87 -5.23 22.61 -16.59
CA LYS A 87 -6.07 23.00 -17.73
C LYS A 87 -6.87 24.27 -17.47
N ARG A 88 -7.41 24.44 -16.26
CA ARG A 88 -8.13 25.67 -15.87
C ARG A 88 -7.19 26.88 -15.83
N VAL A 89 -5.99 26.71 -15.28
CA VAL A 89 -4.96 27.76 -15.25
C VAL A 89 -4.56 28.16 -16.67
N ASP A 90 -4.36 27.19 -17.57
CA ASP A 90 -4.01 27.45 -18.96
C ASP A 90 -5.14 28.20 -19.71
N ALA A 91 -6.41 27.82 -19.49
CA ALA A 91 -7.56 28.52 -20.06
C ALA A 91 -7.68 29.96 -19.55
N VAL A 92 -7.50 30.18 -18.25
CA VAL A 92 -7.49 31.52 -17.65
C VAL A 92 -6.35 32.37 -18.22
N LYS A 93 -5.16 31.78 -18.39
CA LYS A 93 -4.01 32.46 -18.99
C LYS A 93 -4.33 32.94 -20.42
N GLY A 94 -4.96 32.08 -21.22
CA GLY A 94 -5.42 32.45 -22.57
C GLY A 94 -6.39 33.63 -22.57
N LEU A 95 -7.36 33.65 -21.66
CA LEU A 95 -8.31 34.77 -21.53
C LEU A 95 -7.64 36.08 -21.12
N ILE A 96 -6.62 36.02 -20.26
CA ILE A 96 -5.83 37.20 -19.87
C ILE A 96 -5.05 37.74 -21.07
N GLU A 97 -4.47 36.86 -21.88
CA GLU A 97 -3.77 37.26 -23.11
C GLU A 97 -4.72 37.91 -24.12
N ASP A 98 -5.93 37.39 -24.29
CA ASP A 98 -6.95 37.98 -25.15
C ASP A 98 -7.45 39.34 -24.65
N LEU A 99 -7.66 39.48 -23.33
CA LEU A 99 -8.02 40.76 -22.71
C LEU A 99 -6.94 41.82 -22.94
N ASN A 100 -5.66 41.44 -22.77
CA ASN A 100 -4.54 42.33 -23.02
C ASN A 100 -4.48 42.79 -24.49
N LYS A 101 -4.78 41.91 -25.46
CA LYS A 101 -4.85 42.28 -26.88
C LYS A 101 -6.00 43.26 -27.16
N CYS A 102 -7.20 43.02 -26.62
CA CYS A 102 -8.33 43.95 -26.74
C CYS A 102 -7.96 45.33 -26.18
N TYR A 103 -7.35 45.36 -24.99
CA TYR A 103 -6.90 46.62 -24.39
C TYR A 103 -5.89 47.38 -25.29
N GLN A 104 -4.93 46.68 -25.90
CA GLN A 104 -3.94 47.32 -26.77
C GLN A 104 -4.52 47.82 -28.10
N GLN A 105 -5.49 47.11 -28.69
CA GLN A 105 -6.11 47.50 -29.96
C GLN A 105 -7.03 48.72 -29.81
N ASP A 106 -7.73 48.85 -28.68
CA ASP A 106 -8.79 49.84 -28.49
C ASP A 106 -8.27 51.24 -28.06
N HIS A 107 -6.98 51.36 -27.72
CA HIS A 107 -6.31 52.64 -27.48
C HIS A 107 -6.27 53.57 -28.72
N GLN A 108 -6.67 53.10 -29.91
CA GLN A 108 -6.70 53.90 -31.14
C GLN A 108 -8.03 54.62 -31.43
N ASN A 109 -9.17 54.29 -30.77
CA ASN A 109 -10.49 54.87 -31.09
C ASN A 109 -11.33 55.24 -29.85
N LYS A 110 -11.31 56.52 -29.44
CA LYS A 110 -11.71 56.97 -28.09
C LYS A 110 -13.22 57.01 -27.75
N PHE A 111 -14.13 56.97 -28.73
CA PHE A 111 -15.58 57.24 -28.52
C PHE A 111 -16.49 55.99 -28.55
N GLU A 112 -16.15 54.96 -29.35
CA GLU A 112 -16.80 53.63 -29.28
C GLU A 112 -16.25 52.75 -28.14
N TYR A 113 -15.07 53.12 -27.63
CA TYR A 113 -14.31 52.51 -26.54
C TYR A 113 -15.16 52.10 -25.33
N TRP A 114 -15.93 53.02 -24.73
CA TRP A 114 -16.57 52.72 -23.43
C TRP A 114 -17.73 51.72 -23.52
N ARG A 115 -18.49 51.71 -24.62
CA ARG A 115 -19.63 50.79 -24.78
C ARG A 115 -19.15 49.41 -25.25
N GLY A 116 -18.24 49.36 -26.22
CA GLY A 116 -17.63 48.11 -26.69
C GLY A 116 -16.79 47.42 -25.61
N PHE A 117 -16.09 48.20 -24.77
CA PHE A 117 -15.32 47.67 -23.64
C PHE A 117 -16.21 47.07 -22.55
N ALA A 118 -17.34 47.71 -22.21
CA ALA A 118 -18.26 47.18 -21.20
C ALA A 118 -18.90 45.85 -21.64
N ASP A 119 -19.33 45.75 -22.91
CA ASP A 119 -19.88 44.53 -23.48
C ASP A 119 -18.83 43.41 -23.55
N SER A 120 -17.59 43.75 -23.96
CA SER A 120 -16.47 42.81 -24.03
C SER A 120 -16.05 42.32 -22.65
N ALA A 121 -15.99 43.20 -21.65
CA ALA A 121 -15.68 42.85 -20.26
C ALA A 121 -16.73 41.90 -19.66
N GLY A 122 -18.01 42.09 -19.97
CA GLY A 122 -19.08 41.18 -19.56
C GLY A 122 -18.95 39.78 -20.16
N ILE A 123 -18.57 39.67 -21.44
CA ILE A 123 -18.34 38.39 -22.11
C ILE A 123 -17.10 37.69 -21.55
N LEU A 124 -16.00 38.43 -21.37
CA LEU A 124 -14.76 37.93 -20.79
C LEU A 124 -14.95 37.46 -19.34
N GLY A 125 -15.73 38.17 -18.54
CA GLY A 125 -16.09 37.75 -17.18
C GLY A 125 -16.83 36.41 -17.16
N LYS A 126 -17.81 36.21 -18.05
CA LYS A 126 -18.51 34.92 -18.18
C LYS A 126 -17.58 33.77 -18.61
N ARG A 127 -16.69 34.04 -19.56
CA ARG A 127 -15.68 33.06 -20.01
C ARG A 127 -14.68 32.71 -18.92
N LEU A 128 -14.28 33.69 -18.11
CA LEU A 128 -13.40 33.50 -16.97
C LEU A 128 -14.08 32.62 -15.90
N GLU A 129 -15.33 32.89 -15.58
CA GLU A 129 -16.12 32.09 -14.64
C GLU A 129 -16.22 30.62 -15.11
N GLN A 130 -16.52 30.42 -16.41
CA GLN A 130 -16.54 29.10 -17.05
C GLN A 130 -15.18 28.38 -16.95
N ALA A 131 -14.08 29.06 -17.29
CA ALA A 131 -12.73 28.52 -17.20
C ALA A 131 -12.36 28.11 -15.76
N LEU A 132 -12.73 28.90 -14.75
CA LEU A 132 -12.48 28.59 -13.34
C LEU A 132 -13.31 27.40 -12.84
N LYS A 133 -14.55 27.26 -13.32
CA LYS A 133 -15.39 26.07 -13.05
C LYS A 133 -14.89 24.83 -13.81
N GLY A 134 -14.09 25.02 -14.86
CA GLY A 134 -13.68 23.96 -15.78
C GLY A 134 -14.80 23.54 -16.72
N GLU A 135 -15.74 24.44 -16.98
CA GLU A 135 -16.84 24.33 -17.94
C GLU A 135 -16.37 24.97 -19.26
N GLY A 136 -15.54 24.27 -20.03
CA GLY A 136 -14.94 24.81 -21.27
C GLY A 136 -14.46 23.72 -22.20
#